data_AF-A0A931P5F0-F1
#
_entry.id   AF-A0A931P5F0-F1
#
_cell.length_a   1.000
_cell.length_b   1.000
_cell.length_c   1.000
_cell.angle_alpha   90.00
_cell.angle_beta   90.00
_cell.angle_gamma   90.00
#
_symmetry.space_group_name_H-M   'P 1'
#
loop_
_entity.id
_entity.type
_entity.pdbx_description
1 polymer ?
#
loop_
_entity_poly.entity_id
_entity_poly.type
_entity_poly.pdbx_seq_one_letter_code
_entity_poly.pdbx_strand_id
1 'polypeptide(L)'
;MSNRLRQFAAILPLLLLGPTVISDDVKPRQKAEMAGYLLVPHGKVDAKYNAGFSMYVAAWPLLKSYPGQEFQSGLFGTWMFSQYDGPRPEKAYSDIEGGLGWWRDTRFATETPKFIMGGVALNFSEWANGPGAGKGRDWNNPKGHYAIAQLSPWVLWPPDGLNLKQGTSGELFGYGYLPLPLTSPKATTAGKDVPTGNQCWTLFLNTGNFKGPVTFFLPEFWTKPTVENPKLAGMFLDTRPSDPNKAVQMETQHIPAYVATDSKGATYARVAPTHFPRTSKGEAPLIHRITAYSRAALWDGVEAWFAGGPPSSGTIDPMAAKVHAFENRGGATWRIYPPDTAREQRVPLAWNSFATPVALDDATYGYRWSEELVSKTNGLITLPEYFRLDKDTAGKARWTVVAGKDVPAETGLSKVEFPRRRGPDRGPYETPAESNSVWKTPGPAAGPFEAKLGDGSVVTYSWYRFADQPALRHAEMTSDEREALQKRVELLHRSWTKDREYLPPPTVGTLAELDPAVIVTPPKGLEFGYVPIVTRQAAEK
;
A
#
# COMPACT_ATOMS: atom_id res chain seq x y z
N MET A 1 81.29 -76.42 16.62
CA MET A 1 82.11 -75.19 16.47
C MET A 1 81.82 -74.59 15.11
N SER A 2 81.77 -73.25 15.04
CA SER A 2 81.58 -72.40 13.84
C SER A 2 80.15 -71.92 13.51
N ASN A 3 79.86 -70.73 14.03
CA ASN A 3 78.98 -69.66 13.55
C ASN A 3 78.71 -69.59 12.04
N ARG A 4 77.51 -69.12 11.66
CA ARG A 4 77.32 -67.88 10.88
C ARG A 4 75.86 -67.35 10.91
N LEU A 5 75.80 -66.02 10.99
CA LEU A 5 74.67 -65.09 11.09
C LEU A 5 73.51 -65.31 10.11
N ARG A 6 72.28 -65.00 10.55
CA ARG A 6 71.22 -64.43 9.71
C ARG A 6 70.54 -63.24 10.41
N GLN A 7 70.43 -62.13 9.69
CA GLN A 7 69.85 -60.85 10.11
C GLN A 7 68.33 -60.98 10.31
N PHE A 8 67.80 -60.33 11.35
CA PHE A 8 66.37 -60.06 11.52
C PHE A 8 66.06 -58.64 11.02
N ALA A 9 65.10 -58.51 10.10
CA ALA A 9 64.44 -57.26 9.76
C ALA A 9 62.97 -57.36 10.24
N ALA A 10 62.59 -56.48 11.17
CA ALA A 10 61.23 -56.35 11.66
C ALA A 10 60.42 -55.47 10.70
N ILE A 11 59.27 -55.97 10.22
CA ILE A 11 58.29 -55.22 9.43
C ILE A 11 57.16 -54.80 10.39
N LEU A 12 57.02 -53.49 10.58
CA LEU A 12 55.93 -52.84 11.30
C LEU A 12 54.71 -52.72 10.35
N PRO A 13 53.47 -53.07 10.74
CA PRO A 13 52.31 -52.77 9.92
C PRO A 13 51.92 -51.30 10.12
N LEU A 14 51.97 -50.55 9.02
CA LEU A 14 51.52 -49.17 8.90
C LEU A 14 49.98 -49.15 8.96
N LEU A 15 49.40 -48.65 10.06
CA LEU A 15 47.97 -48.35 10.15
C LEU A 15 47.68 -47.13 9.27
N LEU A 16 47.15 -47.37 8.08
CA LEU A 16 46.56 -46.34 7.22
C LEU A 16 45.24 -45.87 7.84
N LEU A 17 45.28 -44.71 8.51
CA LEU A 17 44.10 -43.91 8.79
C LEU A 17 43.50 -43.47 7.45
N GLY A 18 42.40 -44.10 7.05
CA GLY A 18 41.61 -43.65 5.90
C GLY A 18 41.06 -42.23 6.16
N PRO A 19 40.93 -41.39 5.13
CA PRO A 19 40.33 -40.07 5.29
C PRO A 19 38.88 -40.25 5.77
N THR A 20 38.55 -39.63 6.90
CA THR A 20 37.17 -39.36 7.28
C THR A 20 36.51 -38.60 6.14
N VAL A 21 35.65 -39.29 5.39
CA VAL A 21 34.70 -38.67 4.46
C VAL A 21 33.74 -37.88 5.33
N ILE A 22 33.99 -36.58 5.48
CA ILE A 22 32.92 -35.65 5.84
C ILE A 22 31.97 -35.70 4.66
N SER A 23 30.77 -36.25 4.85
CA SER A 23 29.76 -36.23 3.80
C SER A 23 29.38 -34.77 3.53
N ASP A 24 29.75 -34.25 2.36
CA ASP A 24 29.43 -32.92 1.85
C ASP A 24 27.94 -32.75 1.44
N ASP A 25 27.01 -33.50 2.05
CA ASP A 25 25.59 -33.48 1.69
C ASP A 25 24.80 -32.34 2.36
N VAL A 26 25.48 -31.29 2.84
CA VAL A 26 24.81 -30.07 3.29
C VAL A 26 24.35 -29.29 2.06
N LYS A 27 23.06 -29.38 1.74
CA LYS A 27 22.48 -28.60 0.66
C LYS A 27 22.74 -27.10 0.90
N PRO A 28 23.23 -26.36 -0.11
CA PRO A 28 23.48 -24.94 0.06
C PRO A 28 22.18 -24.23 0.42
N ARG A 29 22.27 -23.23 1.31
CA ARG A 29 21.13 -22.38 1.67
C ARG A 29 20.47 -21.80 0.40
N GLN A 30 19.16 -21.94 0.32
CA GLN A 30 18.35 -21.51 -0.82
C GLN A 30 17.64 -20.19 -0.48
N LYS A 31 17.49 -19.31 -1.47
CA LYS A 31 16.61 -18.14 -1.33
C LYS A 31 15.16 -18.59 -1.14
N ALA A 32 14.42 -17.86 -0.34
CA ALA A 32 13.00 -18.06 -0.06
C ALA A 32 12.32 -16.70 0.14
N GLU A 33 11.01 -16.75 0.35
CA GLU A 33 10.23 -15.59 0.73
C GLU A 33 9.26 -15.92 1.86
N MET A 34 8.90 -14.90 2.65
CA MET A 34 7.75 -14.92 3.53
C MET A 34 6.64 -14.06 2.94
N ALA A 35 5.45 -14.63 2.78
CA ALA A 35 4.31 -13.96 2.14
C ALA A 35 2.97 -14.50 2.64
N GLY A 36 1.92 -13.69 2.50
CA GLY A 36 0.54 -13.99 2.87
C GLY A 36 -0.18 -12.75 3.40
N TYR A 37 -1.23 -12.97 4.18
CA TYR A 37 -2.09 -11.91 4.73
C TYR A 37 -2.10 -11.92 6.26
N LEU A 38 -2.13 -10.75 6.88
CA LEU A 38 -2.66 -10.58 8.23
C LEU A 38 -4.12 -10.16 8.14
N LEU A 39 -4.99 -10.82 8.88
CA LEU A 39 -6.45 -10.71 8.78
C LEU A 39 -7.01 -10.00 10.00
N VAL A 40 -7.82 -8.96 9.78
CA VAL A 40 -8.46 -8.18 10.84
C VAL A 40 -9.99 -8.25 10.75
N PRO A 41 -10.61 -9.29 11.33
CA PRO A 41 -12.06 -9.36 11.46
C PRO A 41 -12.58 -8.21 12.32
N HIS A 42 -13.75 -7.71 11.94
CA HIS A 42 -14.44 -6.62 12.64
C HIS A 42 -15.94 -6.75 12.41
N GLY A 43 -16.72 -6.12 13.28
CA GLY A 43 -18.16 -6.13 13.26
C GLY A 43 -18.73 -5.52 11.98
N LYS A 44 -19.87 -6.05 11.54
CA LYS A 44 -20.58 -5.51 10.38
C LYS A 44 -21.42 -4.29 10.76
N VAL A 45 -21.61 -3.41 9.79
CA VAL A 45 -22.54 -2.27 9.86
C VAL A 45 -23.64 -2.43 8.81
N ASP A 46 -24.69 -1.65 8.98
CA ASP A 46 -25.85 -1.65 8.08
C ASP A 46 -25.45 -1.31 6.64
N ALA A 47 -26.09 -1.99 5.68
CA ALA A 47 -25.87 -1.84 4.25
C ALA A 47 -26.12 -0.41 3.72
N LYS A 48 -26.81 0.45 4.47
CA LYS A 48 -27.06 1.86 4.11
C LYS A 48 -25.84 2.78 4.23
N TYR A 49 -24.79 2.37 4.96
CA TYR A 49 -23.54 3.15 5.06
C TYR A 49 -22.64 2.88 3.84
N ASN A 50 -23.16 3.16 2.64
CA ASN A 50 -22.61 2.72 1.38
C ASN A 50 -21.98 3.83 0.52
N ALA A 51 -21.55 4.92 1.13
CA ALA A 51 -20.93 6.09 0.49
C ALA A 51 -19.48 6.29 0.95
N GLY A 52 -18.71 5.22 1.00
CA GLY A 52 -17.28 5.27 1.27
C GLY A 52 -16.86 4.86 2.67
N PHE A 53 -15.61 5.14 2.98
CA PHE A 53 -15.01 4.79 4.26
C PHE A 53 -13.86 5.72 4.65
N SER A 54 -13.44 5.64 5.91
CA SER A 54 -12.11 6.09 6.33
C SER A 54 -11.56 5.19 7.43
N MET A 55 -10.26 5.24 7.64
CA MET A 55 -9.57 4.60 8.75
C MET A 55 -8.24 5.29 9.05
N TYR A 56 -7.70 5.00 10.22
CA TYR A 56 -6.36 5.38 10.63
C TYR A 56 -5.50 4.13 10.69
N VAL A 57 -4.39 4.12 9.96
CA VAL A 57 -3.47 2.98 9.92
C VAL A 57 -2.09 3.44 10.38
N ALA A 58 -1.45 2.68 11.27
CA ALA A 58 -0.07 2.98 11.65
C ALA A 58 0.86 2.90 10.43
N ALA A 59 1.74 3.88 10.28
CA ALA A 59 2.82 3.87 9.30
C ALA A 59 4.14 3.52 10.00
N TRP A 60 4.87 2.52 9.52
CA TRP A 60 6.17 2.14 10.10
C TRP A 60 7.06 1.43 9.09
N PRO A 61 8.38 1.36 9.31
CA PRO A 61 9.26 0.53 8.51
C PRO A 61 9.04 -0.95 8.83
N LEU A 62 8.42 -1.70 7.90
CA LEU A 62 8.17 -3.13 8.10
C LEU A 62 9.48 -3.93 8.22
N LEU A 63 10.52 -3.52 7.49
CA LEU A 63 11.84 -4.14 7.53
C LEU A 63 12.90 -3.16 8.01
N LYS A 64 13.91 -3.66 8.74
CA LYS A 64 15.05 -2.84 9.23
C LYS A 64 15.75 -2.05 8.12
N SER A 65 15.83 -2.63 6.94
CA SER A 65 16.48 -2.05 5.77
C SER A 65 15.67 -2.40 4.54
N TYR A 66 15.50 -1.44 3.64
CA TYR A 66 14.80 -1.70 2.37
C TYR A 66 15.64 -2.68 1.54
N PRO A 67 15.14 -3.89 1.22
CA PRO A 67 15.97 -4.96 0.66
C PRO A 67 16.03 -4.93 -0.87
N GLY A 68 15.42 -3.93 -1.51
CA GLY A 68 15.35 -3.78 -2.97
C GLY A 68 13.97 -4.09 -3.55
N GLN A 69 13.87 -3.97 -4.88
CA GLN A 69 12.60 -3.95 -5.62
C GLN A 69 11.76 -5.22 -5.57
N GLU A 70 12.30 -6.37 -5.15
CA GLU A 70 11.49 -7.59 -5.00
C GLU A 70 10.52 -7.49 -3.80
N PHE A 71 10.86 -6.67 -2.79
CA PHE A 71 10.02 -6.45 -1.61
C PHE A 71 8.73 -5.74 -1.97
N GLN A 72 7.63 -6.39 -1.60
CA GLN A 72 6.29 -5.86 -1.80
C GLN A 72 5.42 -6.25 -0.60
N SER A 73 4.89 -5.24 0.06
CA SER A 73 3.90 -5.38 1.10
C SER A 73 3.09 -4.09 1.18
N GLY A 74 1.77 -4.22 1.31
CA GLY A 74 0.98 -3.18 1.97
C GLY A 74 1.26 -3.21 3.47
N LEU A 75 0.97 -2.10 4.14
CA LEU A 75 0.57 -2.13 5.55
C LEU A 75 -0.93 -2.48 5.61
N PHE A 76 -1.57 -2.31 6.76
CA PHE A 76 -3.01 -2.57 6.84
C PHE A 76 -3.79 -1.66 5.86
N GLY A 77 -4.70 -2.27 5.11
CA GLY A 77 -5.49 -1.63 4.07
C GLY A 77 -6.82 -2.34 3.88
N THR A 78 -7.56 -1.92 2.86
CA THR A 78 -8.88 -2.47 2.52
C THR A 78 -9.10 -2.43 1.03
N TRP A 79 -10.08 -3.20 0.55
CA TRP A 79 -10.56 -3.19 -0.83
C TRP A 79 -12.00 -2.69 -0.85
N MET A 80 -12.21 -1.52 -1.46
CA MET A 80 -13.54 -0.95 -1.63
C MET A 80 -14.14 -1.38 -2.95
N PHE A 81 -15.07 -2.32 -2.88
CA PHE A 81 -15.88 -2.78 -4.00
C PHE A 81 -17.22 -2.04 -4.08
N SER A 82 -17.85 -2.08 -5.27
CA SER A 82 -19.27 -1.78 -5.44
C SER A 82 -20.14 -2.70 -4.59
N GLN A 83 -21.22 -2.15 -4.06
CA GLN A 83 -22.32 -2.89 -3.45
C GLN A 83 -23.25 -3.44 -4.54
N TYR A 84 -23.69 -4.69 -4.37
CA TYR A 84 -24.62 -5.35 -5.28
C TYR A 84 -25.88 -5.81 -4.53
N ASP A 85 -27.04 -5.71 -5.18
CA ASP A 85 -28.32 -6.19 -4.64
C ASP A 85 -28.42 -7.73 -4.60
N GLY A 86 -27.51 -8.40 -5.30
CA GLY A 86 -27.36 -9.85 -5.37
C GLY A 86 -25.89 -10.25 -5.47
N PRO A 87 -25.56 -11.44 -6.00
CA PRO A 87 -24.17 -11.83 -6.18
C PRO A 87 -23.45 -10.87 -7.14
N ARG A 88 -22.18 -10.58 -6.86
CA ARG A 88 -21.31 -9.83 -7.77
C ARG A 88 -21.31 -10.51 -9.14
N PRO A 89 -21.44 -9.76 -10.25
CA PRO A 89 -21.33 -10.32 -11.59
C PRO A 89 -20.01 -11.10 -11.79
N GLU A 90 -20.07 -12.17 -12.59
CA GLU A 90 -18.87 -12.92 -12.94
C GLU A 90 -17.87 -12.06 -13.70
N LYS A 91 -16.57 -12.25 -13.43
CA LYS A 91 -15.47 -11.50 -14.09
C LYS A 91 -15.68 -9.98 -14.05
N ALA A 92 -16.15 -9.46 -12.92
CA ALA A 92 -16.34 -8.03 -12.68
C ALA A 92 -15.48 -7.54 -11.51
N TYR A 93 -14.21 -7.93 -11.46
CA TYR A 93 -13.31 -7.42 -10.42
C TYR A 93 -12.97 -5.96 -10.69
N SER A 94 -13.27 -5.07 -9.75
CA SER A 94 -12.89 -3.65 -9.77
C SER A 94 -13.09 -3.06 -8.38
N ASP A 95 -12.11 -2.28 -7.91
CA ASP A 95 -12.09 -1.72 -6.56
C ASP A 95 -11.16 -0.51 -6.42
N ILE A 96 -11.17 0.06 -5.22
CA ILE A 96 -10.10 0.91 -4.70
C ILE A 96 -9.39 0.13 -3.59
N GLU A 97 -8.13 -0.22 -3.81
CA GLU A 97 -7.29 -1.07 -2.95
C GLU A 97 -5.99 -0.40 -2.45
N GLY A 98 -5.85 0.90 -2.71
CA GLY A 98 -4.69 1.68 -2.28
C GLY A 98 -4.53 1.80 -0.76
N GLY A 99 -3.34 2.24 -0.36
CA GLY A 99 -2.95 2.37 1.04
C GLY A 99 -1.47 2.61 1.19
N LEU A 100 -0.97 2.44 2.41
CA LEU A 100 0.44 2.52 2.73
C LEU A 100 1.17 1.23 2.31
N GLY A 101 2.37 1.34 1.75
CA GLY A 101 3.17 0.15 1.42
C GLY A 101 4.39 0.42 0.55
N TRP A 102 4.85 -0.67 -0.08
CA TRP A 102 5.94 -0.73 -1.04
C TRP A 102 5.55 -1.64 -2.20
N TRP A 103 5.84 -1.22 -3.43
CA TRP A 103 5.50 -1.95 -4.66
C TRP A 103 6.74 -2.21 -5.49
N ARG A 104 6.70 -3.28 -6.30
CA ARG A 104 7.81 -3.63 -7.21
C ARG A 104 8.11 -2.56 -8.26
N ASP A 105 7.11 -1.73 -8.59
CA ASP A 105 7.25 -0.59 -9.50
C ASP A 105 8.05 0.56 -8.87
N THR A 106 8.02 0.71 -7.55
CA THR A 106 8.59 1.87 -6.84
C THR A 106 10.11 1.98 -7.10
N ARG A 107 10.53 3.12 -7.64
CA ARG A 107 11.93 3.45 -7.97
C ARG A 107 12.66 4.20 -6.87
N PHE A 108 11.93 4.92 -6.02
CA PHE A 108 12.48 5.73 -4.92
C PHE A 108 12.00 5.23 -3.55
N ALA A 109 11.94 3.91 -3.37
CA ALA A 109 11.59 3.31 -2.09
C ALA A 109 12.68 3.51 -1.03
N THR A 110 12.24 3.76 0.20
CA THR A 110 13.03 3.78 1.43
C THR A 110 12.44 2.79 2.44
N GLU A 111 12.98 2.74 3.66
CA GLU A 111 12.34 2.03 4.77
C GLU A 111 10.98 2.63 5.18
N THR A 112 10.68 3.89 4.84
CA THR A 112 9.37 4.51 5.12
C THR A 112 8.37 4.10 4.04
N PRO A 113 7.13 3.70 4.38
CA PRO A 113 6.12 3.38 3.36
C PRO A 113 5.71 4.63 2.58
N LYS A 114 5.21 4.42 1.36
CA LYS A 114 4.52 5.43 0.56
C LYS A 114 3.02 5.15 0.53
N PHE A 115 2.22 6.14 0.17
CA PHE A 115 0.79 5.98 -0.06
C PHE A 115 0.48 5.98 -1.56
N ILE A 116 -0.37 5.07 -2.04
CA ILE A 116 -0.94 5.10 -3.40
C ILE A 116 -2.46 5.02 -3.37
N MET A 117 -3.11 5.46 -4.44
CA MET A 117 -4.58 5.39 -4.54
C MET A 117 -5.14 4.02 -4.90
N GLY A 118 -4.41 3.22 -5.69
CA GLY A 118 -4.75 1.83 -6.01
C GLY A 118 -6.16 1.63 -6.60
N GLY A 119 -6.58 2.41 -7.59
CA GLY A 119 -7.81 2.12 -8.31
C GLY A 119 -7.59 1.03 -9.35
N VAL A 120 -8.41 -0.02 -9.34
CA VAL A 120 -8.34 -1.14 -10.30
C VAL A 120 -9.59 -1.15 -11.17
N ALA A 121 -9.39 -0.88 -12.46
CA ALA A 121 -10.46 -1.00 -13.44
C ALA A 121 -10.76 -2.48 -13.75
N LEU A 122 -11.86 -2.73 -14.45
CA LEU A 122 -12.38 -4.07 -14.75
C LEU A 122 -11.28 -5.10 -15.08
N ASN A 123 -11.14 -6.10 -14.21
CA ASN A 123 -10.19 -7.22 -14.30
C ASN A 123 -8.74 -6.80 -14.60
N PHE A 124 -8.26 -5.74 -13.95
CA PHE A 124 -6.89 -5.22 -14.14
C PHE A 124 -6.59 -4.79 -15.58
N SER A 125 -7.60 -4.45 -16.38
CA SER A 125 -7.43 -3.85 -17.72
C SER A 125 -6.51 -2.63 -17.65
N GLU A 126 -6.69 -1.81 -16.61
CA GLU A 126 -5.82 -0.73 -16.18
C GLU A 126 -5.90 -0.51 -14.66
N TRP A 127 -4.94 0.23 -14.09
CA TRP A 127 -4.95 0.67 -12.69
C TRP A 127 -4.37 2.08 -12.57
N ALA A 128 -4.71 2.79 -11.50
CA ALA A 128 -4.34 4.17 -11.27
C ALA A 128 -3.91 4.40 -9.81
N ASN A 129 -2.69 4.90 -9.62
CA ASN A 129 -2.02 5.00 -8.32
C ASN A 129 -1.83 6.45 -7.84
N GLY A 130 -2.06 7.42 -8.71
CA GLY A 130 -2.00 8.86 -8.45
C GLY A 130 -2.15 9.67 -9.76
N PRO A 131 -2.17 11.00 -9.71
CA PRO A 131 -2.09 11.85 -10.91
C PRO A 131 -0.88 11.46 -11.78
N GLY A 132 -1.11 11.10 -13.03
CA GLY A 132 -0.05 10.71 -13.97
C GLY A 132 0.59 9.34 -13.68
N ALA A 133 0.08 8.56 -12.73
CA ALA A 133 0.64 7.26 -12.34
C ALA A 133 -0.36 6.13 -12.60
N GLY A 134 -0.09 5.32 -13.63
CA GLY A 134 -0.95 4.22 -14.05
C GLY A 134 -0.22 2.88 -14.19
N LYS A 135 -0.79 2.00 -15.02
CA LYS A 135 -0.22 0.69 -15.33
C LYS A 135 0.96 0.81 -16.28
N GLY A 136 2.16 0.58 -15.74
CA GLY A 136 3.41 0.73 -16.48
C GLY A 136 3.79 2.19 -16.66
N ARG A 137 4.59 2.49 -17.70
CA ARG A 137 5.13 3.83 -17.97
C ARG A 137 5.06 4.22 -19.45
N ASP A 138 4.26 3.47 -20.22
CA ASP A 138 4.11 3.69 -21.66
C ASP A 138 3.00 4.72 -21.91
N TRP A 139 3.41 5.93 -22.28
CA TRP A 139 2.48 7.01 -22.61
C TRP A 139 1.81 6.85 -23.98
N ASN A 140 2.29 5.94 -24.84
CA ASN A 140 1.57 5.59 -26.06
C ASN A 140 0.35 4.71 -25.75
N ASN A 141 0.31 4.08 -24.58
CA ASN A 141 -0.79 3.29 -24.09
C ASN A 141 -1.07 3.59 -22.59
N PRO A 142 -1.59 4.81 -22.29
CA PRO A 142 -1.60 5.39 -20.94
C PRO A 142 -2.70 4.79 -20.05
N LYS A 143 -2.58 3.50 -19.74
CA LYS A 143 -3.53 2.72 -18.93
C LYS A 143 -3.63 3.29 -17.51
N GLY A 144 -4.75 3.92 -17.18
CA GLY A 144 -5.01 4.55 -15.87
C GLY A 144 -4.20 5.82 -15.56
N HIS A 145 -3.28 6.27 -16.43
CA HIS A 145 -2.41 7.42 -16.13
C HIS A 145 -3.18 8.75 -16.02
N TYR A 146 -4.32 8.85 -16.72
CA TYR A 146 -5.20 10.02 -16.71
C TYR A 146 -6.44 9.84 -15.82
N ALA A 147 -6.54 8.73 -15.08
CA ALA A 147 -7.75 8.37 -14.33
C ALA A 147 -7.96 9.19 -13.06
N ILE A 148 -6.91 9.84 -12.56
CA ILE A 148 -6.93 10.58 -11.29
C ILE A 148 -6.68 12.06 -11.57
N ALA A 149 -7.61 12.89 -11.13
CA ALA A 149 -7.45 14.34 -11.14
C ALA A 149 -6.94 14.82 -9.77
N GLN A 150 -5.96 15.73 -9.79
CA GLN A 150 -5.50 16.45 -8.62
C GLN A 150 -6.57 17.46 -8.20
N LEU A 151 -6.85 17.51 -6.90
CA LEU A 151 -7.84 18.43 -6.32
C LEU A 151 -7.22 19.39 -5.31
N SER A 152 -6.31 18.95 -4.46
CA SER A 152 -5.68 19.83 -3.47
C SER A 152 -4.70 20.79 -4.15
N PRO A 153 -4.79 22.10 -3.86
CA PRO A 153 -3.76 23.05 -4.22
C PRO A 153 -2.58 23.03 -3.24
N TRP A 154 -2.59 22.23 -2.16
CA TRP A 154 -1.55 22.26 -1.13
C TRP A 154 -0.66 21.02 -1.09
N VAL A 155 -1.00 19.98 -1.84
CA VAL A 155 -0.28 18.70 -1.84
C VAL A 155 0.25 18.41 -3.23
N LEU A 156 1.55 18.19 -3.33
CA LEU A 156 2.22 17.70 -4.50
C LEU A 156 2.23 16.18 -4.51
N TRP A 157 1.69 15.54 -5.54
CA TRP A 157 1.66 14.08 -5.64
C TRP A 157 2.74 13.54 -6.60
N PRO A 158 3.80 12.87 -6.11
CA PRO A 158 4.80 12.22 -6.96
C PRO A 158 4.25 10.94 -7.60
N PRO A 159 4.57 10.65 -8.87
CA PRO A 159 4.07 9.46 -9.56
C PRO A 159 4.56 8.13 -8.95
N ASP A 160 5.69 8.13 -8.24
CA ASP A 160 6.22 6.97 -7.51
C ASP A 160 5.41 6.61 -6.24
N GLY A 161 4.51 7.51 -5.80
CA GLY A 161 3.71 7.41 -4.58
C GLY A 161 3.85 8.65 -3.69
N LEU A 162 2.80 8.93 -2.90
CA LEU A 162 2.79 10.05 -1.97
C LEU A 162 3.69 9.74 -0.77
N ASN A 163 4.67 10.62 -0.53
CA ASN A 163 5.66 10.43 0.51
C ASN A 163 5.16 10.83 1.89
N LEU A 164 5.52 10.00 2.88
CA LEU A 164 5.45 10.34 4.29
C LEU A 164 6.79 10.92 4.74
N LYS A 165 6.78 11.63 5.87
CA LYS A 165 8.00 12.07 6.54
C LYS A 165 8.89 10.87 6.84
N GLN A 166 10.15 10.95 6.43
CA GLN A 166 11.08 9.85 6.61
C GLN A 166 11.31 9.55 8.09
N GLY A 167 11.34 8.25 8.43
CA GLY A 167 11.50 7.79 9.81
C GLY A 167 10.19 7.68 10.60
N THR A 168 9.03 7.91 9.97
CA THR A 168 7.70 7.62 10.57
C THR A 168 7.67 6.18 11.08
N SER A 169 7.29 5.99 12.35
CA SER A 169 7.38 4.73 13.08
C SER A 169 6.28 4.60 14.14
N GLY A 170 5.10 4.16 13.70
CA GLY A 170 3.95 3.86 14.54
C GLY A 170 2.89 4.96 14.61
N GLU A 171 3.15 6.14 14.04
CA GLU A 171 2.14 7.19 13.91
C GLU A 171 1.04 6.80 12.92
N LEU A 172 -0.19 7.25 13.19
CA LEU A 172 -1.39 6.94 12.43
C LEU A 172 -1.55 7.85 11.22
N PHE A 173 -1.65 7.24 10.04
CA PHE A 173 -2.04 7.91 8.81
C PHE A 173 -3.55 7.77 8.60
N GLY A 174 -4.28 8.88 8.70
CA GLY A 174 -5.72 8.91 8.43
C GLY A 174 -6.01 9.06 6.95
N TYR A 175 -6.78 8.13 6.39
CA TYR A 175 -7.23 8.24 5.00
C TYR A 175 -8.62 7.64 4.79
N GLY A 176 -9.27 8.06 3.72
CA GLY A 176 -10.56 7.52 3.32
C GLY A 176 -10.99 7.97 1.93
N TYR A 177 -12.01 7.32 1.40
CA TYR A 177 -12.63 7.68 0.14
C TYR A 177 -14.10 7.98 0.36
N LEU A 178 -14.54 9.17 -0.03
CA LEU A 178 -15.95 9.56 -0.07
C LEU A 178 -16.27 10.11 -1.46
N PRO A 179 -17.47 9.86 -2.01
CA PRO A 179 -17.83 10.37 -3.31
C PRO A 179 -18.16 11.87 -3.20
N LEU A 180 -17.77 12.65 -4.21
CA LEU A 180 -18.19 14.04 -4.38
C LEU A 180 -18.91 14.22 -5.73
N PRO A 181 -19.94 15.07 -5.81
CA PRO A 181 -20.68 15.36 -7.05
C PRO A 181 -19.93 16.36 -7.94
N LEU A 182 -18.67 16.05 -8.30
CA LEU A 182 -17.81 16.98 -9.03
C LEU A 182 -18.15 17.05 -10.52
N THR A 183 -18.54 15.93 -11.13
CA THR A 183 -18.96 15.86 -12.53
C THR A 183 -20.46 15.63 -12.66
N SER A 184 -20.99 15.80 -13.87
CA SER A 184 -22.36 15.39 -14.21
C SER A 184 -22.35 13.96 -14.79
N PRO A 185 -23.44 13.19 -14.64
CA PRO A 185 -23.58 11.92 -15.35
C PRO A 185 -23.58 12.15 -16.86
N LYS A 186 -23.11 11.15 -17.62
CA LYS A 186 -23.06 11.19 -19.08
C LYS A 186 -23.83 10.01 -19.65
N ALA A 187 -24.55 10.24 -20.75
CA ALA A 187 -25.26 9.16 -21.46
C ALA A 187 -24.30 8.23 -22.23
N THR A 188 -23.15 8.76 -22.67
CA THR A 188 -22.22 8.04 -23.54
C THR A 188 -20.79 8.04 -23.01
N THR A 189 -20.07 6.94 -23.29
CA THR A 189 -18.64 6.75 -23.00
C THR A 189 -17.95 6.23 -24.26
N ALA A 190 -16.81 6.79 -24.66
CA ALA A 190 -16.06 6.41 -25.86
C ALA A 190 -16.92 6.44 -27.14
N GLY A 191 -17.84 7.40 -27.24
CA GLY A 191 -18.81 7.51 -28.35
C GLY A 191 -19.86 6.39 -28.42
N LYS A 192 -19.95 5.51 -27.41
CA LYS A 192 -20.97 4.44 -27.34
C LYS A 192 -22.02 4.74 -26.28
N ASP A 193 -23.21 4.15 -26.45
CA ASP A 193 -24.35 4.21 -25.52
C ASP A 193 -24.08 3.38 -24.25
N VAL A 194 -23.14 3.88 -23.46
CA VAL A 194 -22.70 3.33 -22.18
C VAL A 194 -22.68 4.49 -21.19
N PRO A 195 -23.61 4.56 -20.23
CA PRO A 195 -23.70 5.68 -19.31
C PRO A 195 -22.57 5.67 -18.29
N THR A 196 -22.02 6.85 -18.01
CA THR A 196 -21.07 7.10 -16.91
C THR A 196 -21.81 7.79 -15.77
N GLY A 197 -21.68 7.27 -14.54
CA GLY A 197 -22.17 7.96 -13.35
C GLY A 197 -21.34 9.19 -12.96
N ASN A 198 -21.62 9.76 -11.79
CA ASN A 198 -20.99 10.98 -11.29
C ASN A 198 -20.30 10.83 -9.93
N GLN A 199 -20.08 9.60 -9.48
CA GLN A 199 -19.40 9.37 -8.21
C GLN A 199 -17.89 9.58 -8.36
N CYS A 200 -17.44 10.79 -8.07
CA CYS A 200 -16.01 11.12 -7.99
C CYS A 200 -15.47 10.70 -6.63
N TRP A 201 -15.02 9.45 -6.52
CA TRP A 201 -14.40 8.93 -5.30
C TRP A 201 -13.13 9.72 -4.98
N THR A 202 -13.22 10.52 -3.93
CA THR A 202 -12.22 11.51 -3.53
C THR A 202 -11.45 11.01 -2.32
N LEU A 203 -10.13 11.01 -2.41
CA LEU A 203 -9.25 10.71 -1.30
C LEU A 203 -9.26 11.87 -0.31
N PHE A 204 -9.62 11.60 0.93
CA PHE A 204 -9.44 12.48 2.07
C PHE A 204 -8.29 11.99 2.93
N LEU A 205 -7.43 12.91 3.37
CA LEU A 205 -6.37 12.64 4.34
C LEU A 205 -6.63 13.39 5.65
N ASN A 206 -6.17 12.80 6.74
CA ASN A 206 -5.98 13.45 8.03
C ASN A 206 -4.60 13.07 8.58
N THR A 207 -3.62 13.94 8.36
CA THR A 207 -2.23 13.80 8.79
C THR A 207 -1.84 14.95 9.72
N GLY A 208 -0.68 14.86 10.36
CA GLY A 208 -0.21 15.89 11.29
C GLY A 208 0.00 17.27 10.65
N ASN A 209 0.22 17.32 9.33
CA ASN A 209 0.54 18.54 8.56
C ASN A 209 -0.38 18.81 7.36
N PHE A 210 -1.41 17.99 7.11
CA PHE A 210 -2.41 18.22 6.08
C PHE A 210 -3.74 17.52 6.40
N LYS A 211 -4.86 18.22 6.19
CA LYS A 211 -6.20 17.66 6.33
C LYS A 211 -7.09 18.09 5.16
N GLY A 212 -7.82 17.15 4.57
CA GLY A 212 -8.80 17.45 3.53
C GLY A 212 -8.67 16.59 2.27
N PRO A 213 -9.39 16.94 1.19
CA PRO A 213 -9.36 16.19 -0.04
C PRO A 213 -8.06 16.43 -0.82
N VAL A 214 -7.56 15.40 -1.50
CA VAL A 214 -6.29 15.45 -2.24
C VAL A 214 -6.49 15.31 -3.74
N THR A 215 -7.16 14.24 -4.14
CA THR A 215 -7.33 13.78 -5.52
C THR A 215 -8.63 13.00 -5.63
N PHE A 216 -9.14 12.80 -6.85
CA PHE A 216 -10.29 11.94 -7.08
C PHE A 216 -10.16 11.12 -8.37
N PHE A 217 -10.82 9.97 -8.39
CA PHE A 217 -10.98 9.17 -9.60
C PHE A 217 -12.04 9.79 -10.50
N LEU A 218 -11.71 9.97 -11.78
CA LEU A 218 -12.68 10.30 -12.81
C LEU A 218 -13.66 9.14 -12.99
N PRO A 219 -14.99 9.37 -13.00
CA PRO A 219 -15.96 8.29 -13.16
C PRO A 219 -15.74 7.42 -14.41
N GLU A 220 -15.25 8.04 -15.50
CA GLU A 220 -14.92 7.36 -16.76
C GLU A 220 -13.93 6.19 -16.57
N PHE A 221 -13.03 6.25 -15.59
CA PHE A 221 -12.09 5.16 -15.28
C PHE A 221 -12.79 3.82 -15.02
N TRP A 222 -13.91 3.86 -14.31
CA TRP A 222 -14.69 2.66 -13.97
C TRP A 222 -15.53 2.19 -15.15
N THR A 223 -16.09 3.13 -15.91
CA THR A 223 -17.05 2.86 -16.98
C THR A 223 -16.38 2.47 -18.29
N LYS A 224 -15.22 3.06 -18.63
CA LYS A 224 -14.55 2.89 -19.94
C LYS A 224 -14.29 1.42 -20.32
N PRO A 225 -13.83 0.52 -19.43
CA PRO A 225 -13.69 -0.89 -19.78
C PRO A 225 -15.00 -1.59 -20.17
N THR A 226 -16.15 -1.05 -19.76
CA THR A 226 -17.47 -1.64 -20.07
C THR A 226 -17.94 -1.33 -21.49
N VAL A 227 -17.25 -0.45 -22.21
CA VAL A 227 -17.48 -0.18 -23.65
C VAL A 227 -17.31 -1.43 -24.52
N GLU A 228 -16.49 -2.39 -24.06
CA GLU A 228 -16.29 -3.70 -24.71
C GLU A 228 -17.23 -4.78 -24.13
N ASN A 229 -17.88 -4.52 -22.99
CA ASN A 229 -18.88 -5.39 -22.38
C ASN A 229 -20.03 -4.59 -21.74
N PRO A 230 -20.96 -4.04 -22.57
CA PRO A 230 -22.00 -3.12 -22.09
C PRO A 230 -22.97 -3.73 -21.06
N LYS A 231 -22.99 -5.06 -20.90
CA LYS A 231 -23.76 -5.75 -19.84
C LYS A 231 -23.31 -5.38 -18.43
N LEU A 232 -22.09 -4.84 -18.29
CA LEU A 232 -21.52 -4.38 -17.03
C LEU A 232 -21.68 -2.86 -16.82
N ALA A 233 -22.36 -2.14 -17.74
CA ALA A 233 -22.63 -0.72 -17.57
C ALA A 233 -23.41 -0.46 -16.27
N GLY A 234 -22.99 0.57 -15.52
CA GLY A 234 -23.59 0.91 -14.23
C GLY A 234 -23.33 -0.09 -13.09
N MET A 235 -22.41 -1.05 -13.25
CA MET A 235 -22.07 -2.05 -12.21
C MET A 235 -20.87 -1.67 -11.33
N PHE A 236 -20.20 -0.55 -11.62
CA PHE A 236 -18.97 -0.13 -10.96
C PHE A 236 -19.14 1.16 -10.16
N LEU A 237 -18.05 1.56 -9.51
CA LEU A 237 -18.01 2.63 -8.51
C LEU A 237 -18.39 4.01 -9.08
N ASP A 238 -18.39 4.23 -10.39
CA ASP A 238 -18.94 5.46 -10.98
C ASP A 238 -20.43 5.64 -10.69
N THR A 239 -21.17 4.54 -10.53
CA THR A 239 -22.64 4.52 -10.42
C THR A 239 -23.14 3.81 -9.16
N ARG A 240 -22.56 2.66 -8.80
CA ARG A 240 -23.00 1.85 -7.65
C ARG A 240 -22.49 2.43 -6.33
N PRO A 241 -23.24 2.28 -5.22
CA PRO A 241 -22.70 2.53 -3.88
C PRO A 241 -21.52 1.60 -3.56
N SER A 242 -20.74 1.91 -2.53
CA SER A 242 -19.67 1.06 -2.03
C SER A 242 -20.17 0.07 -0.97
N ASP A 243 -19.67 -1.17 -0.92
CA ASP A 243 -20.03 -2.13 0.14
C ASP A 243 -19.46 -1.69 1.51
N PRO A 244 -20.27 -1.39 2.55
CA PRO A 244 -19.75 -0.98 3.86
C PRO A 244 -18.83 -2.00 4.54
N ASN A 245 -19.03 -3.29 4.32
CA ASN A 245 -18.46 -4.36 5.14
C ASN A 245 -17.21 -4.97 4.51
N LYS A 246 -16.22 -4.11 4.27
CA LYS A 246 -14.98 -4.42 3.53
C LYS A 246 -14.04 -5.29 4.35
N ALA A 247 -13.21 -6.09 3.68
CA ALA A 247 -12.12 -6.77 4.36
C ALA A 247 -11.04 -5.76 4.78
N VAL A 248 -10.47 -5.91 5.98
CA VAL A 248 -9.28 -5.18 6.41
C VAL A 248 -8.15 -6.17 6.66
N GLN A 249 -7.06 -6.00 5.91
CA GLN A 249 -5.95 -6.95 5.90
C GLN A 249 -4.63 -6.22 5.61
N MET A 250 -3.52 -6.87 5.92
CA MET A 250 -2.20 -6.48 5.45
C MET A 250 -1.71 -7.56 4.49
N GLU A 251 -1.60 -7.22 3.21
CA GLU A 251 -1.09 -8.12 2.18
C GLU A 251 0.43 -7.98 2.06
N THR A 252 1.12 -9.10 2.22
CA THR A 252 2.57 -9.21 2.02
C THR A 252 2.84 -10.18 0.90
N GLN A 253 3.39 -9.67 -0.20
CA GLN A 253 3.69 -10.46 -1.39
C GLN A 253 5.11 -11.04 -1.33
N HIS A 254 6.05 -10.33 -0.71
CA HIS A 254 7.44 -10.79 -0.62
C HIS A 254 8.18 -10.10 0.51
N ILE A 255 8.59 -10.86 1.53
CA ILE A 255 9.68 -10.51 2.46
C ILE A 255 10.84 -11.48 2.20
N PRO A 256 12.09 -11.02 2.03
CA PRO A 256 13.22 -11.91 1.79
C PRO A 256 13.43 -12.92 2.92
N ALA A 257 13.69 -14.17 2.55
CA ALA A 257 14.03 -15.25 3.46
C ALA A 257 15.07 -16.20 2.84
N TYR A 258 15.60 -17.10 3.66
CA TYR A 258 16.47 -18.19 3.24
C TYR A 258 16.06 -19.46 3.96
N VAL A 259 16.16 -20.61 3.29
CA VAL A 259 15.95 -21.93 3.89
C VAL A 259 17.19 -22.80 3.71
N ALA A 260 17.43 -23.71 4.65
CA ALA A 260 18.52 -24.67 4.58
C ALA A 260 18.14 -25.94 5.35
N THR A 261 18.64 -27.09 4.91
CA THR A 261 18.45 -28.37 5.59
C THR A 261 19.78 -28.80 6.18
N ASP A 262 19.78 -29.19 7.46
CA ASP A 262 20.97 -29.68 8.14
C ASP A 262 21.32 -31.12 7.71
N SER A 263 22.45 -31.63 8.20
CA SER A 263 22.90 -33.01 7.94
C SER A 263 21.98 -34.10 8.52
N LYS A 264 21.05 -33.74 9.40
CA LYS A 264 20.07 -34.64 10.02
C LYS A 264 18.71 -34.60 9.30
N GLY A 265 18.59 -33.82 8.23
CA GLY A 265 17.36 -33.67 7.45
C GLY A 265 16.35 -32.67 8.04
N ALA A 266 16.69 -31.95 9.11
CA ALA A 266 15.83 -30.90 9.65
C ALA A 266 15.98 -29.61 8.83
N THR A 267 14.86 -28.99 8.47
CA THR A 267 14.86 -27.77 7.64
C THR A 267 14.61 -26.55 8.50
N TYR A 268 15.44 -25.53 8.29
CA TYR A 268 15.41 -24.25 9.00
C TYR A 268 15.20 -23.11 8.00
N ALA A 269 14.68 -22.00 8.50
CA ALA A 269 14.54 -20.76 7.76
C ALA A 269 15.11 -19.59 8.56
N ARG A 270 15.59 -18.58 7.84
CA ARG A 270 15.84 -17.24 8.36
C ARG A 270 15.13 -16.20 7.51
N VAL A 271 14.32 -15.34 8.14
CA VAL A 271 13.56 -14.27 7.48
C VAL A 271 14.22 -12.92 7.78
N ALA A 272 14.08 -11.96 6.87
CA ALA A 272 14.52 -10.58 7.10
C ALA A 272 13.89 -10.01 8.39
N PRO A 273 14.65 -9.27 9.22
CA PRO A 273 14.12 -8.66 10.45
C PRO A 273 12.86 -7.84 10.15
N THR A 274 11.73 -8.34 10.65
CA THR A 274 10.40 -7.79 10.40
C THR A 274 9.88 -7.13 11.67
N HIS A 275 9.38 -5.91 11.55
CA HIS A 275 9.03 -5.06 12.69
C HIS A 275 7.54 -4.73 12.76
N PHE A 276 7.10 -4.45 13.99
CA PHE A 276 5.81 -3.83 14.30
C PHE A 276 6.01 -2.71 15.32
N PRO A 277 5.21 -1.63 15.29
CA PRO A 277 5.33 -0.56 16.26
C PRO A 277 4.93 -1.03 17.66
N ARG A 278 5.50 -0.36 18.67
CA ARG A 278 5.25 -0.58 20.10
C ARG A 278 5.11 0.76 20.78
N THR A 279 4.19 0.87 21.73
CA THR A 279 4.10 2.06 22.60
C THR A 279 4.88 1.85 23.89
N SER A 280 5.14 2.94 24.63
CA SER A 280 5.67 2.85 26.00
C SER A 280 4.76 2.05 26.95
N LYS A 281 3.46 1.97 26.65
CA LYS A 281 2.46 1.19 27.38
C LYS A 281 2.36 -0.27 26.92
N GLY A 282 3.17 -0.71 25.96
CA GLY A 282 3.14 -2.07 25.41
C GLY A 282 2.56 -2.09 24.01
N GLU A 283 1.27 -2.43 23.90
CA GLU A 283 0.58 -2.63 22.62
C GLU A 283 0.46 -1.30 21.85
N ALA A 284 0.56 -1.34 20.52
CA ALA A 284 0.43 -0.17 19.65
C ALA A 284 -0.87 -0.24 18.84
N PRO A 285 -1.57 0.90 18.64
CA PRO A 285 -2.68 0.96 17.70
C PRO A 285 -2.14 0.74 16.29
N LEU A 286 -2.61 -0.32 15.62
CA LEU A 286 -2.25 -0.61 14.23
C LEU A 286 -3.32 -0.13 13.27
N ILE A 287 -4.58 -0.23 13.69
CA ILE A 287 -5.75 0.26 12.96
C ILE A 287 -6.68 0.92 13.96
N HIS A 288 -7.21 2.08 13.60
CA HIS A 288 -8.14 2.82 14.44
C HIS A 288 -9.29 3.39 13.61
N ARG A 289 -10.51 3.28 14.14
CA ARG A 289 -11.76 3.85 13.60
C ARG A 289 -12.01 3.54 12.13
N ILE A 290 -12.10 2.27 11.77
CA ILE A 290 -12.70 1.89 10.47
C ILE A 290 -14.15 2.39 10.48
N THR A 291 -14.47 3.32 9.59
CA THR A 291 -15.76 4.02 9.58
C THR A 291 -16.37 3.95 8.19
N ALA A 292 -17.63 3.55 8.12
CA ALA A 292 -18.44 3.59 6.90
C ALA A 292 -19.40 4.77 6.93
N TYR A 293 -19.72 5.31 5.75
CA TYR A 293 -20.51 6.55 5.61
C TYR A 293 -21.73 6.33 4.72
N SER A 294 -22.83 7.04 5.00
CA SER A 294 -23.92 7.23 4.03
C SER A 294 -23.71 8.54 3.26
N ARG A 295 -24.47 8.79 2.18
CA ARG A 295 -24.33 10.02 1.38
C ARG A 295 -24.56 11.30 2.18
N ALA A 296 -25.46 11.26 3.16
CA ALA A 296 -25.73 12.36 4.08
C ALA A 296 -24.48 12.82 4.86
N ALA A 297 -23.43 11.98 4.94
CA ALA A 297 -22.19 12.33 5.62
C ALA A 297 -21.43 13.47 4.93
N LEU A 298 -21.57 13.64 3.61
CA LEU A 298 -20.90 14.69 2.87
C LEU A 298 -21.56 15.03 1.53
N TRP A 299 -21.93 14.02 0.74
CA TRP A 299 -22.44 14.19 -0.63
C TRP A 299 -23.64 15.13 -0.69
N ASP A 300 -24.68 14.88 0.10
CA ASP A 300 -25.97 15.60 -0.01
C ASP A 300 -25.80 17.10 0.23
N GLY A 301 -24.95 17.48 1.20
CA GLY A 301 -24.64 18.88 1.48
C GLY A 301 -23.82 19.55 0.37
N VAL A 302 -22.87 18.83 -0.24
CA VAL A 302 -22.07 19.35 -1.35
C VAL A 302 -22.91 19.49 -2.62
N GLU A 303 -23.80 18.53 -2.90
CA GLU A 303 -24.73 18.57 -4.02
C GLU A 303 -25.68 19.78 -3.90
N ALA A 304 -26.29 19.96 -2.73
CA ALA A 304 -27.14 21.11 -2.45
C ALA A 304 -26.38 22.44 -2.62
N TRP A 305 -25.13 22.52 -2.15
CA TRP A 305 -24.29 23.70 -2.33
C TRP A 305 -24.04 24.00 -3.80
N PHE A 306 -23.65 23.01 -4.60
CA PHE A 306 -23.41 23.21 -6.04
C PHE A 306 -24.69 23.54 -6.81
N ALA A 307 -25.88 23.22 -6.27
CA ALA A 307 -27.18 23.64 -6.78
C ALA A 307 -27.59 25.06 -6.35
N GLY A 308 -26.72 25.82 -5.67
CA GLY A 308 -26.99 27.19 -5.21
C GLY A 308 -27.44 27.29 -3.76
N GLY A 309 -27.43 26.18 -3.01
CA GLY A 309 -27.65 26.16 -1.56
C GLY A 309 -26.47 26.73 -0.76
N PRO A 310 -26.56 26.67 0.59
CA PRO A 310 -25.51 27.19 1.46
C PRO A 310 -24.18 26.43 1.29
N PRO A 311 -23.02 27.09 1.51
CA PRO A 311 -21.72 26.43 1.44
C PRO A 311 -21.59 25.22 2.37
N SER A 312 -21.17 24.08 1.82
CA SER A 312 -20.78 22.91 2.63
C SER A 312 -19.43 23.17 3.28
N SER A 313 -19.31 22.87 4.58
CA SER A 313 -18.06 23.03 5.33
C SER A 313 -16.99 22.00 4.97
N GLY A 314 -17.40 20.88 4.34
CA GLY A 314 -16.55 19.70 4.11
C GLY A 314 -16.39 18.81 5.34
N THR A 315 -16.83 19.23 6.52
CA THR A 315 -16.81 18.41 7.72
C THR A 315 -17.80 17.27 7.60
N ILE A 316 -17.34 16.05 7.84
CA ILE A 316 -18.17 14.85 7.74
C ILE A 316 -19.18 14.82 8.89
N ASP A 317 -20.46 14.60 8.58
CA ASP A 317 -21.51 14.45 9.59
C ASP A 317 -21.37 13.10 10.31
N PRO A 318 -21.04 13.09 11.63
CA PRO A 318 -20.90 11.85 12.38
C PRO A 318 -22.22 11.09 12.54
N MET A 319 -23.38 11.71 12.35
CA MET A 319 -24.68 11.02 12.42
C MET A 319 -24.98 10.17 11.19
N ALA A 320 -24.30 10.46 10.09
CA ALA A 320 -24.34 9.68 8.86
C ALA A 320 -23.15 8.70 8.74
N ALA A 321 -22.45 8.44 9.85
CA ALA A 321 -21.27 7.59 9.94
C ALA A 321 -21.48 6.43 10.93
N LYS A 322 -20.83 5.29 10.68
CA LYS A 322 -20.79 4.16 11.62
C LYS A 322 -19.39 3.57 11.70
N VAL A 323 -18.84 3.56 12.92
CA VAL A 323 -17.57 2.91 13.24
C VAL A 323 -17.81 1.40 13.40
N HIS A 324 -16.97 0.59 12.75
CA HIS A 324 -16.94 -0.86 12.94
C HIS A 324 -16.28 -1.20 14.27
N ALA A 325 -16.88 -2.10 15.04
CA ALA A 325 -16.29 -2.59 16.28
C ALA A 325 -15.23 -3.67 16.01
N PHE A 326 -14.08 -3.63 16.66
CA PHE A 326 -13.12 -4.73 16.61
C PHE A 326 -13.47 -5.85 17.56
N GLU A 327 -12.95 -7.04 17.27
CA GLU A 327 -13.10 -8.23 18.08
C GLU A 327 -11.72 -8.80 18.44
N ASN A 328 -11.62 -9.56 19.53
CA ASN A 328 -10.40 -10.24 19.97
C ASN A 328 -10.08 -11.48 19.11
N ARG A 329 -10.03 -11.30 17.79
CA ARG A 329 -9.70 -12.34 16.81
C ARG A 329 -8.95 -11.76 15.64
N GLY A 330 -8.43 -12.65 14.82
CA GLY A 330 -7.58 -12.32 13.67
C GLY A 330 -6.74 -13.53 13.33
N GLY A 331 -5.84 -13.37 12.37
CA GLY A 331 -4.93 -14.45 12.03
C GLY A 331 -3.92 -14.03 10.98
N ALA A 332 -2.99 -14.94 10.70
CA ALA A 332 -2.03 -14.80 9.63
C ALA A 332 -2.11 -16.01 8.69
N THR A 333 -1.98 -15.74 7.40
CA THR A 333 -1.74 -16.76 6.38
C THR A 333 -0.31 -16.74 5.88
N TRP A 334 0.57 -16.01 6.58
CA TRP A 334 2.00 -15.95 6.28
C TRP A 334 2.63 -17.33 6.25
N ARG A 335 3.40 -17.56 5.20
CA ARG A 335 4.09 -18.81 4.87
C ARG A 335 5.51 -18.49 4.47
N ILE A 336 6.44 -19.41 4.73
CA ILE A 336 7.81 -19.36 4.22
C ILE A 336 7.98 -20.47 3.19
N TYR A 337 8.49 -20.13 2.01
CA TYR A 337 8.69 -21.08 0.92
C TYR A 337 9.75 -20.59 -0.09
N PRO A 338 10.51 -21.51 -0.71
CA PRO A 338 11.36 -21.19 -1.85
C PRO A 338 10.57 -20.68 -3.07
N PRO A 339 11.22 -19.97 -4.02
CA PRO A 339 10.62 -19.68 -5.32
C PRO A 339 10.02 -20.92 -5.99
N ASP A 340 9.00 -20.72 -6.81
CA ASP A 340 8.32 -21.78 -7.59
C ASP A 340 7.63 -22.87 -6.76
N THR A 341 7.54 -22.72 -5.44
CA THR A 341 6.78 -23.63 -4.58
C THR A 341 5.27 -23.54 -4.87
N ALA A 342 4.66 -24.68 -5.19
CA ALA A 342 3.22 -24.79 -5.45
C ALA A 342 2.40 -24.36 -4.23
N ARG A 343 1.24 -23.73 -4.44
CA ARG A 343 0.47 -23.02 -3.39
C ARG A 343 0.10 -23.92 -2.20
N GLU A 344 -0.23 -25.17 -2.48
CA GLU A 344 -0.61 -26.22 -1.54
C GLU A 344 0.57 -26.74 -0.70
N GLN A 345 1.80 -26.54 -1.17
CA GLN A 345 3.04 -26.94 -0.48
C GLN A 345 3.59 -25.82 0.42
N ARG A 346 3.08 -24.60 0.29
CA ARG A 346 3.55 -23.43 1.08
C ARG A 346 3.13 -23.56 2.53
N VAL A 347 4.10 -23.76 3.41
CA VAL A 347 3.86 -24.06 4.84
C VAL A 347 3.67 -22.77 5.65
N PRO A 348 2.60 -22.67 6.45
CA PRO A 348 2.34 -21.49 7.28
C PRO A 348 3.20 -21.42 8.54
N LEU A 349 3.40 -20.19 9.04
CA LEU A 349 4.00 -19.95 10.36
C LEU A 349 3.06 -20.40 11.48
N ALA A 350 3.65 -20.81 12.60
CA ALA A 350 2.96 -20.92 13.88
C ALA A 350 2.70 -19.51 14.49
N TRP A 351 2.04 -18.62 13.74
CA TRP A 351 1.85 -17.20 14.06
C TRP A 351 1.37 -16.95 15.50
N ASN A 352 0.39 -17.73 15.93
CA ASN A 352 -0.23 -17.60 17.26
C ASN A 352 0.72 -17.93 18.42
N SER A 353 1.92 -18.47 18.15
CA SER A 353 2.93 -18.69 19.20
C SER A 353 3.57 -17.39 19.71
N PHE A 354 3.63 -16.34 18.87
CA PHE A 354 4.29 -15.08 19.23
C PHE A 354 3.42 -13.83 19.05
N ALA A 355 2.24 -13.94 18.44
CA ALA A 355 1.32 -12.84 18.21
C ALA A 355 -0.12 -13.21 18.59
N THR A 356 -0.76 -12.39 19.42
CA THR A 356 -2.17 -12.52 19.80
C THR A 356 -2.95 -11.30 19.29
N PRO A 357 -3.85 -11.47 18.30
CA PRO A 357 -4.81 -10.44 17.90
C PRO A 357 -5.59 -9.88 19.10
N VAL A 358 -5.72 -8.56 19.19
CA VAL A 358 -6.48 -7.93 20.28
C VAL A 358 -7.19 -6.67 19.80
N ALA A 359 -8.45 -6.50 20.24
CA ALA A 359 -9.13 -5.22 20.24
C ALA A 359 -8.63 -4.45 21.48
N LEU A 360 -7.83 -3.40 21.27
CA LEU A 360 -7.31 -2.55 22.36
C LEU A 360 -8.44 -1.75 23.01
N ASP A 361 -9.43 -1.39 22.20
CA ASP A 361 -10.75 -0.90 22.57
C ASP A 361 -11.72 -1.23 21.41
N ASP A 362 -12.99 -0.82 21.53
CA ASP A 362 -14.02 -1.10 20.52
C ASP A 362 -13.65 -0.60 19.10
N ALA A 363 -12.83 0.44 18.98
CA ALA A 363 -12.46 1.08 17.72
C ALA A 363 -10.97 0.99 17.40
N THR A 364 -10.17 0.25 18.16
CA THR A 364 -8.72 0.13 17.96
C THR A 364 -8.26 -1.32 17.96
N TYR A 365 -7.51 -1.71 16.92
CA TYR A 365 -6.92 -3.04 16.76
C TYR A 365 -5.40 -3.02 16.93
N GLY A 366 -4.86 -4.09 17.52
CA GLY A 366 -3.42 -4.30 17.65
C GLY A 366 -3.07 -5.77 17.89
N TYR A 367 -1.84 -5.98 18.33
CA TYR A 367 -1.34 -7.28 18.76
C TYR A 367 -0.72 -7.19 20.15
N ARG A 368 -0.97 -8.23 20.95
CA ARG A 368 -0.14 -8.58 22.10
C ARG A 368 0.93 -9.56 21.64
N TRP A 369 2.19 -9.25 21.96
CA TRP A 369 3.34 -10.03 21.51
C TRP A 369 3.89 -10.91 22.63
N SER A 370 4.47 -12.06 22.27
CA SER A 370 5.16 -12.92 23.24
C SER A 370 6.45 -12.28 23.75
N GLU A 371 6.53 -12.04 25.06
CA GLU A 371 7.71 -11.48 25.73
C GLU A 371 8.99 -12.33 25.54
N GLU A 372 8.83 -13.63 25.33
CA GLU A 372 9.94 -14.58 25.19
C GLU A 372 10.44 -14.68 23.74
N LEU A 373 9.52 -14.63 22.76
CA LEU A 373 9.83 -14.96 21.37
C LEU A 373 10.11 -13.74 20.49
N VAL A 374 9.70 -12.54 20.91
CA VAL A 374 10.00 -11.30 20.18
C VAL A 374 11.09 -10.50 20.87
N SER A 375 11.79 -9.64 20.12
CA SER A 375 12.71 -8.66 20.71
C SER A 375 12.16 -7.25 20.64
N LYS A 376 12.61 -6.39 21.56
CA LYS A 376 12.12 -5.03 21.76
C LYS A 376 13.27 -4.04 21.60
N THR A 377 13.21 -3.17 20.60
CA THR A 377 14.27 -2.18 20.35
C THR A 377 13.65 -0.88 19.85
N ASN A 378 13.99 0.26 20.44
CA ASN A 378 13.64 1.61 19.94
C ASN A 378 12.16 1.80 19.56
N GLY A 379 11.22 1.38 20.42
CA GLY A 379 9.79 1.52 20.13
C GLY A 379 9.25 0.55 19.08
N LEU A 380 10.04 -0.44 18.66
CA LEU A 380 9.63 -1.52 17.77
C LEU A 380 9.66 -2.87 18.46
N ILE A 381 8.76 -3.75 18.03
CA ILE A 381 8.86 -5.19 18.18
C ILE A 381 9.52 -5.75 16.93
N THR A 382 10.54 -6.59 17.08
CA THR A 382 11.07 -7.42 15.98
C THR A 382 10.57 -8.83 16.17
N LEU A 383 9.92 -9.36 15.12
CA LEU A 383 9.43 -10.73 15.07
C LEU A 383 10.60 -11.74 15.09
N PRO A 384 10.35 -13.02 15.42
CA PRO A 384 11.39 -14.04 15.34
C PRO A 384 11.98 -14.13 13.92
N GLU A 385 13.30 -14.18 13.83
CA GLU A 385 14.01 -14.31 12.54
C GLU A 385 14.19 -15.77 12.12
N TYR A 386 14.26 -16.70 13.07
CA TYR A 386 14.63 -18.09 12.83
C TYR A 386 13.46 -19.03 13.08
N PHE A 387 13.27 -19.96 12.14
CA PHE A 387 12.21 -20.96 12.20
C PHE A 387 12.74 -22.36 11.87
N ARG A 388 12.12 -23.39 12.43
CA ARG A 388 12.30 -24.79 12.05
C ARG A 388 11.01 -25.33 11.45
N LEU A 389 11.11 -26.19 10.46
CA LEU A 389 9.96 -26.87 9.87
C LEU A 389 9.61 -28.09 10.73
N ASP A 390 8.55 -27.97 11.53
CA ASP A 390 8.05 -29.01 12.42
C ASP A 390 6.65 -29.50 12.01
N LYS A 391 6.13 -30.49 12.73
CA LYS A 391 4.72 -30.89 12.68
C LYS A 391 3.99 -30.39 13.92
N ASP A 392 2.81 -29.82 13.74
CA ASP A 392 1.92 -29.46 14.85
C ASP A 392 1.27 -30.71 15.49
N THR A 393 0.47 -30.51 16.55
CA THR A 393 -0.21 -31.59 17.27
C THR A 393 -1.17 -32.41 16.40
N ALA A 394 -1.60 -31.86 15.26
CA ALA A 394 -2.43 -32.54 14.27
C ALA A 394 -1.59 -33.17 13.12
N GLY A 395 -0.26 -33.18 13.25
CA GLY A 395 0.66 -33.74 12.27
C GLY A 395 0.88 -32.86 11.04
N LYS A 396 0.37 -31.63 10.99
CA LYS A 396 0.51 -30.72 9.85
C LYS A 396 1.81 -29.93 9.96
N ALA A 397 2.49 -29.72 8.82
CA ALA A 397 3.73 -28.95 8.80
C ALA A 397 3.49 -27.49 9.24
N ARG A 398 4.41 -26.94 10.05
CA ARG A 398 4.43 -25.55 10.51
C ARG A 398 5.86 -25.04 10.63
N TRP A 399 6.06 -23.76 10.31
CA TRP A 399 7.27 -23.06 10.72
C TRP A 399 7.15 -22.61 12.18
N THR A 400 7.87 -23.27 13.07
CA THR A 400 7.92 -23.00 14.51
C THR A 400 9.14 -22.13 14.83
N VAL A 401 9.02 -21.25 15.81
CA VAL A 401 10.14 -20.38 16.23
C VAL A 401 11.23 -21.23 16.86
N VAL A 402 12.49 -20.94 16.53
CA VAL A 402 13.68 -21.55 17.15
C VAL A 402 14.68 -20.45 17.50
N ALA A 403 15.41 -20.60 18.60
CA ALA A 403 16.45 -19.63 18.94
C ALA A 403 17.61 -19.73 17.94
N GLY A 404 18.20 -18.59 17.57
CA GLY A 404 19.30 -18.56 16.59
C GLY A 404 20.51 -19.41 17.00
N LYS A 405 20.76 -19.59 18.31
CA LYS A 405 21.82 -20.46 18.85
C LYS A 405 21.57 -21.96 18.61
N ASP A 406 20.32 -22.35 18.40
CA ASP A 406 19.90 -23.74 18.18
C ASP A 406 19.80 -24.07 16.69
N VAL A 407 20.07 -23.10 15.80
CA VAL A 407 20.17 -23.30 14.36
C VAL A 407 21.57 -23.83 14.03
N PRO A 408 21.70 -25.04 13.43
CA PRO A 408 23.01 -25.64 13.18
C PRO A 408 23.89 -24.76 12.28
N ALA A 409 25.16 -24.61 12.66
CA ALA A 409 26.10 -23.70 11.99
C ALA A 409 26.34 -24.08 10.51
N GLU A 410 26.26 -25.38 10.19
CA GLU A 410 26.39 -25.91 8.83
C GLU A 410 25.30 -25.40 7.88
N THR A 411 24.13 -25.00 8.39
CA THR A 411 23.06 -24.40 7.55
C THR A 411 23.50 -23.08 6.92
N GLY A 412 24.50 -22.41 7.50
CA GLY A 412 24.98 -21.11 7.07
C GLY A 412 23.96 -19.97 7.20
N LEU A 413 22.81 -20.19 7.85
CA LEU A 413 21.74 -19.18 8.01
C LEU A 413 22.15 -18.02 8.93
N SER A 414 22.99 -18.27 9.93
CA SER A 414 23.55 -17.23 10.80
C SER A 414 24.41 -16.22 10.04
N LYS A 415 25.01 -16.63 8.91
CA LYS A 415 25.84 -15.80 8.03
C LYS A 415 25.05 -15.07 6.93
N VAL A 416 23.73 -15.22 6.89
CA VAL A 416 22.87 -14.49 5.95
C VAL A 416 22.75 -13.04 6.37
N GLU A 417 22.78 -12.14 5.40
CA GLU A 417 22.56 -10.71 5.58
C GLU A 417 21.38 -10.23 4.74
N PHE A 418 20.68 -9.23 5.26
CA PHE A 418 19.60 -8.52 4.58
C PHE A 418 20.02 -7.05 4.41
N PRO A 419 21.01 -6.76 3.55
CA PRO A 419 21.55 -5.41 3.42
C PRO A 419 20.53 -4.47 2.82
N ARG A 420 20.66 -3.17 3.13
CA ARG A 420 19.99 -2.11 2.38
C ARG A 420 20.41 -2.21 0.91
N ARG A 421 19.44 -2.26 0.01
CA ARG A 421 19.67 -2.20 -1.43
C ARG A 421 18.91 -1.02 -2.02
N ARG A 422 19.49 -0.40 -3.05
CA ARG A 422 18.74 0.49 -3.93
C ARG A 422 18.22 -0.35 -5.10
N GLY A 423 17.02 -0.04 -5.58
CA GLY A 423 16.47 -0.70 -6.77
C GLY A 423 17.40 -0.49 -7.98
N PRO A 424 17.57 -1.48 -8.87
CA PRO A 424 18.35 -1.32 -10.10
C PRO A 424 17.72 -0.31 -11.06
N ASP A 425 16.39 -0.22 -11.13
CA ASP A 425 15.69 0.78 -11.95
C ASP A 425 15.41 2.04 -11.13
N ARG A 426 16.22 3.07 -11.35
CA ARG A 426 16.00 4.44 -10.82
C ARG A 426 15.81 5.45 -11.95
N GLY A 427 15.31 4.99 -13.10
CA GLY A 427 14.96 5.88 -14.20
C GLY A 427 13.96 6.94 -13.77
N PRO A 428 13.91 8.09 -14.43
CA PRO A 428 12.93 9.11 -14.10
C PRO A 428 11.51 8.65 -14.46
N TYR A 429 10.53 9.08 -13.67
CA TYR A 429 9.15 9.20 -14.17
C TYR A 429 9.08 10.50 -14.96
N GLU A 430 8.67 10.43 -16.23
CA GLU A 430 8.59 11.58 -17.12
C GLU A 430 7.25 11.55 -17.86
N THR A 431 6.57 12.69 -17.91
CA THR A 431 5.34 12.86 -18.68
C THR A 431 5.68 13.25 -20.13
N PRO A 432 4.77 13.05 -21.10
CA PRO A 432 4.94 13.46 -22.50
C PRO A 432 5.47 14.88 -22.66
N ALA A 433 6.45 15.04 -23.54
CA ALA A 433 7.17 16.31 -23.76
C ALA A 433 6.76 17.00 -25.06
N GLU A 434 6.03 16.30 -25.92
CA GLU A 434 5.56 16.79 -27.22
C GLU A 434 4.68 18.04 -27.04
N SER A 435 4.89 19.06 -27.87
CA SER A 435 4.23 20.36 -27.76
C SER A 435 2.71 20.30 -27.95
N ASN A 436 2.23 19.33 -28.73
CA ASN A 436 0.80 19.07 -28.95
C ASN A 436 0.18 18.14 -27.89
N SER A 437 0.95 17.64 -26.92
CA SER A 437 0.40 16.80 -25.85
C SER A 437 -0.51 17.60 -24.91
N VAL A 438 -1.44 16.89 -24.25
CA VAL A 438 -2.33 17.46 -23.23
C VAL A 438 -1.59 18.07 -22.03
N TRP A 439 -0.29 17.76 -21.88
CA TRP A 439 0.58 18.32 -20.85
C TRP A 439 1.10 19.72 -21.19
N LYS A 440 1.12 20.08 -22.49
CA LYS A 440 1.74 21.31 -23.00
C LYS A 440 0.75 22.31 -23.60
N THR A 441 -0.43 21.88 -24.03
CA THR A 441 -1.45 22.77 -24.63
C THR A 441 -2.84 22.55 -23.98
N PRO A 442 -3.44 23.56 -23.30
CA PRO A 442 -2.91 24.93 -23.11
C PRO A 442 -1.69 24.99 -22.18
N GLY A 443 -1.42 23.91 -21.43
CA GLY A 443 -0.23 23.78 -20.59
C GLY A 443 -0.38 24.41 -19.20
N PRO A 444 0.71 24.45 -18.42
CA PRO A 444 0.70 25.02 -17.09
C PRO A 444 0.59 26.55 -17.13
N ALA A 445 -0.05 27.12 -16.10
CA ALA A 445 -0.11 28.56 -15.86
C ALA A 445 1.16 29.12 -15.20
N ALA A 446 1.90 28.30 -14.44
CA ALA A 446 3.18 28.70 -13.83
C ALA A 446 4.11 27.49 -13.62
N GLY A 447 5.41 27.75 -13.60
CA GLY A 447 6.47 26.75 -13.44
C GLY A 447 7.37 26.65 -14.67
N PRO A 448 8.24 25.62 -14.74
CA PRO A 448 8.39 24.55 -13.75
C PRO A 448 9.01 25.02 -12.42
N PHE A 449 8.68 24.30 -11.35
CA PHE A 449 9.28 24.39 -10.02
C PHE A 449 9.89 23.04 -9.65
N GLU A 450 10.75 23.02 -8.63
CA GLU A 450 11.34 21.79 -8.11
C GLU A 450 11.13 21.65 -6.60
N ALA A 451 11.00 20.40 -6.13
CA ALA A 451 11.04 20.05 -4.71
C ALA A 451 11.91 18.81 -4.50
N LYS A 452 12.79 18.85 -3.49
CA LYS A 452 13.62 17.71 -3.08
C LYS A 452 12.88 16.93 -2.00
N LEU A 453 12.55 15.67 -2.30
CA LEU A 453 11.77 14.81 -1.42
C LEU A 453 12.68 14.05 -0.46
N GLY A 454 12.12 13.66 0.69
CA GLY A 454 12.82 12.88 1.71
C GLY A 454 13.27 11.49 1.26
N ASP A 455 12.70 10.96 0.17
CA ASP A 455 13.17 9.71 -0.45
C ASP A 455 14.43 9.86 -1.31
N GLY A 456 14.98 11.08 -1.41
CA GLY A 456 16.16 11.41 -2.20
C GLY A 456 15.89 11.59 -3.70
N SER A 457 14.62 11.69 -4.10
CA SER A 457 14.22 12.10 -5.45
C SER A 457 13.92 13.61 -5.51
N VAL A 458 14.01 14.17 -6.71
CA VAL A 458 13.59 15.52 -7.05
C VAL A 458 12.39 15.44 -7.97
N VAL A 459 11.33 16.15 -7.62
CA VAL A 459 10.16 16.33 -8.48
C VAL A 459 10.21 17.67 -9.18
N THR A 460 9.94 17.67 -10.49
CA THR A 460 9.64 18.88 -11.27
C THR A 460 8.13 18.96 -11.42
N TYR A 461 7.54 20.10 -11.05
CA TYR A 461 6.10 20.29 -11.08
C TYR A 461 5.71 21.66 -11.62
N SER A 462 4.46 21.81 -12.03
CA SER A 462 3.92 23.06 -12.55
C SER A 462 2.48 23.25 -12.08
N TRP A 463 2.01 24.48 -12.05
CA TRP A 463 0.64 24.82 -11.67
C TRP A 463 -0.24 24.85 -12.90
N TYR A 464 -1.28 24.03 -12.90
CA TYR A 464 -2.29 24.01 -13.96
C TYR A 464 -3.54 24.69 -13.45
N ARG A 465 -4.21 25.45 -14.34
CA ARG A 465 -5.63 25.75 -14.12
C ARG A 465 -6.35 24.41 -13.99
N PHE A 466 -7.23 24.27 -13.01
CA PHE A 466 -7.78 22.97 -12.65
C PHE A 466 -8.43 22.29 -13.86
N ALA A 467 -9.25 23.00 -14.64
CA ALA A 467 -9.88 22.52 -15.87
C ALA A 467 -8.87 22.06 -16.95
N ASP A 468 -7.65 22.61 -16.92
CA ASP A 468 -6.62 22.34 -17.91
C ASP A 468 -5.59 21.31 -17.48
N GLN A 469 -5.78 20.69 -16.31
CA GLN A 469 -4.91 19.61 -15.89
C GLN A 469 -5.02 18.40 -16.85
N PRO A 470 -3.93 17.64 -17.07
CA PRO A 470 -3.87 16.58 -18.08
C PRO A 470 -4.98 15.53 -17.99
N ALA A 471 -5.37 15.14 -16.77
CA ALA A 471 -6.46 14.18 -16.54
C ALA A 471 -7.79 14.64 -17.18
N LEU A 472 -8.16 15.91 -17.01
CA LEU A 472 -9.42 16.46 -17.53
C LEU A 472 -9.36 16.82 -19.01
N ARG A 473 -8.16 17.17 -19.51
CA ARG A 473 -7.93 17.40 -20.94
C ARG A 473 -7.99 16.11 -21.74
N HIS A 474 -7.58 14.99 -21.13
CA HIS A 474 -7.67 13.67 -21.72
C HIS A 474 -9.06 13.04 -21.57
N ALA A 475 -9.79 13.35 -20.49
CA ALA A 475 -11.15 12.88 -20.28
C ALA A 475 -12.09 13.36 -21.39
N GLU A 476 -13.16 12.60 -21.64
CA GLU A 476 -14.18 12.95 -22.64
C GLU A 476 -15.11 14.07 -22.15
N MET A 477 -14.55 15.24 -21.83
CA MET A 477 -15.28 16.39 -21.34
C MET A 477 -15.31 17.50 -22.40
N THR A 478 -16.50 18.08 -22.57
CA THR A 478 -16.70 19.33 -23.30
C THR A 478 -16.03 20.50 -22.58
N SER A 479 -15.89 21.62 -23.28
CA SER A 479 -15.38 22.85 -22.66
C SER A 479 -16.27 23.29 -21.49
N ASP A 480 -17.59 23.25 -21.68
CA ASP A 480 -18.55 23.71 -20.67
C ASP A 480 -18.53 22.83 -19.41
N GLU A 481 -18.39 21.51 -19.55
CA GLU A 481 -18.26 20.61 -18.42
C GLU A 481 -16.98 20.88 -17.61
N ARG A 482 -15.86 21.14 -18.29
CA ARG A 482 -14.60 21.51 -17.61
C ARG A 482 -14.71 22.85 -16.90
N GLU A 483 -15.36 23.84 -17.52
CA GLU A 483 -15.60 25.15 -16.91
C GLU A 483 -16.58 25.09 -15.72
N ALA A 484 -17.59 24.22 -15.78
CA ALA A 484 -18.47 23.98 -14.63
C ALA A 484 -17.69 23.35 -13.47
N LEU A 485 -16.82 22.39 -13.76
CA LEU A 485 -15.97 21.75 -12.76
C LEU A 485 -14.92 22.73 -12.19
N GLN A 486 -14.35 23.62 -13.01
CA GLN A 486 -13.48 24.72 -12.56
C GLN A 486 -14.16 25.57 -11.49
N LYS A 487 -15.41 26.00 -11.74
CA LYS A 487 -16.19 26.80 -10.79
C LYS A 487 -16.43 26.07 -9.46
N ARG A 488 -16.78 24.78 -9.53
CA ARG A 488 -16.94 23.92 -8.34
C ARG A 488 -15.65 23.86 -7.52
N VAL A 489 -14.51 23.68 -8.19
CA VAL A 489 -13.21 23.59 -7.52
C VAL A 489 -12.78 24.91 -6.91
N GLU A 490 -13.06 26.05 -7.55
CA GLU A 490 -12.81 27.36 -6.95
C GLU A 490 -13.61 27.56 -5.66
N LEU A 491 -14.87 27.10 -5.61
CA LEU A 491 -15.66 27.09 -4.38
C LEU A 491 -15.01 26.24 -3.28
N LEU A 492 -14.54 25.04 -3.64
CA LEU A 492 -13.83 24.14 -2.74
C LEU A 492 -12.53 24.78 -2.22
N HIS A 493 -11.66 25.29 -3.08
CA HIS A 493 -10.37 25.88 -2.65
C HIS A 493 -10.56 27.10 -1.72
N ARG A 494 -11.64 27.88 -1.92
CA ARG A 494 -11.98 29.01 -1.06
C ARG A 494 -12.47 28.58 0.32
N SER A 495 -13.22 27.48 0.37
CA SER A 495 -13.95 27.10 1.58
C SER A 495 -13.24 26.01 2.39
N TRP A 496 -12.55 25.09 1.72
CA TRP A 496 -11.98 23.89 2.30
C TRP A 496 -10.46 24.02 2.37
N THR A 497 -9.97 24.70 3.41
CA THR A 497 -8.53 24.87 3.65
C THR A 497 -7.90 23.67 4.36
N LYS A 498 -6.60 23.46 4.18
CA LYS A 498 -5.84 22.31 4.72
C LYS A 498 -5.76 22.20 6.25
N ASP A 499 -6.20 23.23 6.98
CA ASP A 499 -6.09 23.35 8.44
C ASP A 499 -7.44 23.12 9.16
N ARG A 500 -8.48 22.67 8.43
CA ARG A 500 -9.81 22.34 8.98
C ARG A 500 -9.91 20.86 9.34
N GLU A 501 -10.95 20.52 10.10
CA GLU A 501 -11.34 19.13 10.35
C GLU A 501 -12.36 18.63 9.31
N TYR A 502 -12.03 17.51 8.67
CA TYR A 502 -12.86 16.82 7.68
C TYR A 502 -13.24 15.43 8.17
N LEU A 503 -12.27 14.51 8.20
CA LEU A 503 -12.40 13.21 8.86
C LEU A 503 -12.40 13.40 10.38
N PRO A 504 -13.27 12.70 11.14
CA PRO A 504 -13.22 12.73 12.60
C PRO A 504 -11.82 12.31 13.10
N PRO A 505 -11.16 13.08 13.98
CA PRO A 505 -9.79 12.83 14.40
C PRO A 505 -9.65 11.48 15.13
N PRO A 506 -8.44 10.89 15.17
CA PRO A 506 -8.21 9.69 15.96
C PRO A 506 -8.31 10.02 17.45
N THR A 507 -8.73 9.04 18.25
CA THR A 507 -8.85 9.17 19.72
C THR A 507 -7.68 8.54 20.47
N VAL A 508 -6.77 7.90 19.73
CA VAL A 508 -5.54 7.28 20.24
C VAL A 508 -4.39 7.56 19.29
N GLY A 509 -3.16 7.37 19.76
CA GLY A 509 -1.95 7.55 18.96
C GLY A 509 -1.71 9.01 18.55
N THR A 510 -0.73 9.20 17.68
CA THR A 510 -0.36 10.49 17.08
C THR A 510 -0.44 10.37 15.57
N LEU A 511 -0.69 11.48 14.87
CA LEU A 511 -0.80 11.46 13.41
C LEU A 511 0.58 11.39 12.75
N ALA A 512 0.70 10.57 11.71
CA ALA A 512 1.82 10.59 10.79
C ALA A 512 1.81 11.90 9.99
N GLU A 513 2.97 12.35 9.52
CA GLU A 513 3.10 13.54 8.67
C GLU A 513 3.38 13.12 7.22
N LEU A 514 2.84 13.87 6.28
CA LEU A 514 3.35 13.86 4.91
C LEU A 514 4.78 14.39 4.91
N ASP A 515 5.56 13.99 3.90
CA ASP A 515 6.85 14.60 3.65
C ASP A 515 6.67 16.12 3.53
N PRO A 516 7.35 16.95 4.36
CA PRO A 516 7.19 18.39 4.29
C PRO A 516 7.44 18.97 2.88
N ALA A 517 8.28 18.31 2.07
CA ALA A 517 8.57 18.73 0.71
C ALA A 517 7.40 18.54 -0.28
N VAL A 518 6.40 17.71 0.07
CA VAL A 518 5.17 17.58 -0.74
C VAL A 518 4.09 18.59 -0.34
N ILE A 519 4.29 19.36 0.72
CA ILE A 519 3.38 20.44 1.11
C ILE A 519 3.82 21.73 0.41
N VAL A 520 3.00 22.23 -0.50
CA VAL A 520 3.31 23.41 -1.32
C VAL A 520 2.33 24.55 -1.06
N THR A 521 2.80 25.77 -1.33
CA THR A 521 1.97 26.98 -1.27
C THR A 521 1.63 27.43 -2.68
N PRO A 522 0.34 27.69 -3.00
CA PRO A 522 -0.04 28.29 -4.27
C PRO A 522 0.68 29.61 -4.54
N PRO A 523 1.22 29.82 -5.76
CA PRO A 523 1.71 31.13 -6.18
C PRO A 523 0.61 32.18 -6.08
N LYS A 524 1.02 33.44 -5.90
CA LYS A 524 0.09 34.57 -5.85
C LYS A 524 -0.80 34.60 -7.09
N GLY A 525 -2.11 34.67 -6.90
CA GLY A 525 -3.12 34.67 -7.96
C GLY A 525 -3.56 33.28 -8.42
N LEU A 526 -2.94 32.20 -7.91
CA LEU A 526 -3.27 30.80 -8.21
C LEU A 526 -3.86 30.07 -6.99
N GLU A 527 -4.29 30.78 -5.96
CA GLU A 527 -4.78 30.20 -4.70
C GLU A 527 -6.06 29.37 -4.89
N PHE A 528 -6.89 29.74 -5.88
CA PHE A 528 -8.19 29.12 -6.13
C PHE A 528 -8.30 28.66 -7.57
N GLY A 529 -8.72 27.41 -7.78
CA GLY A 529 -8.91 26.87 -9.13
C GLY A 529 -7.64 26.47 -9.87
N TYR A 530 -6.51 26.34 -9.19
CA TYR A 530 -5.25 25.84 -9.74
C TYR A 530 -4.69 24.74 -8.87
N VAL A 531 -3.98 23.79 -9.47
CA VAL A 531 -3.41 22.64 -8.77
C VAL A 531 -1.96 22.36 -9.21
N PRO A 532 -1.09 21.90 -8.30
CA PRO A 532 0.26 21.48 -8.63
C PRO A 532 0.25 20.07 -9.24
N ILE A 533 0.88 19.91 -10.41
CA ILE A 533 1.01 18.61 -11.09
C ILE A 533 2.49 18.30 -11.29
N VAL A 534 2.94 17.13 -10.83
CA VAL A 534 4.29 16.62 -11.10
C VAL A 534 4.39 16.17 -12.55
N THR A 535 5.34 16.74 -13.29
CA THR A 535 5.64 16.35 -14.68
C THR A 535 6.89 15.46 -14.77
N ARG A 536 7.68 15.43 -13.69
CA ARG A 536 8.89 14.63 -13.63
C ARG A 536 9.26 14.26 -12.20
N GLN A 537 9.77 13.04 -11.98
CA GLN A 537 10.42 12.62 -10.74
C GLN A 537 11.69 11.84 -11.05
N ALA A 538 12.83 12.19 -10.46
CA ALA A 538 14.08 11.47 -10.68
C ALA A 538 14.99 11.47 -9.45
N ALA A 539 16.03 10.65 -9.45
CA ALA A 539 17.09 10.75 -8.44
C ALA A 539 17.71 12.15 -8.46
N GLU A 540 18.03 12.68 -7.28
CA GLU A 540 18.90 13.85 -7.16
C GLU A 540 20.26 13.56 -7.81
N LYS A 541 20.73 14.49 -8.64
CA LYS A 541 22.00 14.36 -9.38
C LYS A 541 23.20 14.58 -8.48
#